data_AF-A0A2E2P3A3-F1
#
_entry.id   AF-A0A2E2P3A3-F1
#
_cell.length_a   1.000
_cell.length_b   1.000
_cell.length_c   1.000
_cell.angle_alpha   90.00
_cell.angle_beta   90.00
_cell.angle_gamma   90.00
#
_symmetry.space_group_name_H-M   'P 1'
#
loop_
_entity.id
_entity.type
_entity.pdbx_description
1 polymer ?
#
loop_
_entity_poly.entity_id
_entity_poly.type
_entity_poly.pdbx_seq_one_letter_code
_entity_poly.pdbx_strand_id
1 'polypeptide(L)'
;MGFLRAFGFTCLILLLYSCKEETRVNEVQGFVYSDCSTPIANTEVAFKINPGQSFSETIIMASDVTDQNGYFRFTYELEEVKKGRADLIVVRESSYETIIEAVPLNKDHDLKGFLINQSDVIFTLTGPRVYQATDTLFYGIQGGEEYLWVQPSTGAMDTIYSRIGNRFEANQWKTFYYGIGSTEFALSKEALGIKDSSYNHVSLQIFGCSDTKTFNLYIE
;
A
#
# COMPACT_ATOMS: atom_id res chain seq x y z
N MET A 1 -48.72 55.67 -0.46
CA MET A 1 -47.32 55.33 -0.14
C MET A 1 -47.27 53.85 0.23
N GLY A 2 -46.74 52.95 -0.60
CA GLY A 2 -46.75 51.53 -0.21
C GLY A 2 -46.19 50.49 -1.18
N PHE A 3 -45.89 50.84 -2.44
CA PHE A 3 -45.49 49.83 -3.44
C PHE A 3 -44.02 49.88 -3.89
N LEU A 4 -43.23 50.87 -3.47
CA LEU A 4 -41.86 51.04 -3.98
C LEU A 4 -40.74 50.42 -3.13
N ARG A 5 -41.04 49.81 -1.97
CA ARG A 5 -40.01 49.24 -1.07
C ARG A 5 -39.85 47.72 -1.17
N ALA A 6 -40.77 47.01 -1.83
CA ALA A 6 -40.70 45.55 -1.91
C ALA A 6 -39.77 45.03 -3.02
N PHE A 7 -39.55 45.79 -4.09
CA PHE A 7 -38.79 45.32 -5.26
C PHE A 7 -37.25 45.34 -5.08
N GLY A 8 -36.74 46.22 -4.21
CA GLY A 8 -35.29 46.32 -3.94
C GLY A 8 -34.73 45.19 -3.09
N PHE A 9 -35.57 44.54 -2.27
CA PHE A 9 -35.13 43.48 -1.36
C PHE A 9 -35.08 42.10 -2.04
N THR A 10 -35.92 41.86 -3.05
CA THR A 10 -35.94 40.57 -3.77
C THR A 10 -34.74 40.41 -4.71
N CYS A 11 -34.20 41.50 -5.26
CA CYS A 11 -33.01 41.46 -6.13
C CYS A 11 -31.70 41.16 -5.37
N LEU A 12 -31.62 41.54 -4.09
CA LEU A 12 -30.44 41.30 -3.26
C LEU A 12 -30.33 39.83 -2.79
N ILE A 13 -31.47 39.13 -2.64
CA ILE A 13 -31.52 37.73 -2.21
C ILE A 13 -31.18 36.78 -3.38
N LEU A 14 -31.50 37.15 -4.62
CA LEU A 14 -31.18 36.36 -5.81
C LEU A 14 -29.67 36.33 -6.15
N LEU A 15 -28.89 37.32 -5.71
CA LEU A 15 -27.44 37.35 -5.91
C LEU A 15 -26.66 36.48 -4.91
N LEU A 16 -27.29 36.03 -3.81
CA LEU A 16 -26.66 35.16 -2.82
C LEU A 16 -26.79 33.66 -3.14
N TYR A 17 -27.55 33.29 -4.17
CA TYR A 17 -27.78 31.88 -4.56
C TYR A 17 -26.99 31.43 -5.79
N SER A 18 -26.12 32.29 -6.34
CA SER A 18 -25.22 31.92 -7.45
C SER A 18 -23.78 31.68 -6.98
N CYS A 19 -23.59 31.00 -5.85
CA CYS A 19 -22.33 30.26 -5.64
C CYS A 19 -22.41 29.01 -6.52
N LYS A 20 -21.98 29.13 -7.78
CA LYS A 20 -21.70 27.96 -8.58
C LYS A 20 -20.57 27.24 -7.86
N GLU A 21 -20.78 25.99 -7.45
CA GLU A 21 -19.72 25.22 -6.80
C GLU A 21 -18.51 25.19 -7.75
N GLU A 22 -17.38 25.71 -7.27
CA GLU A 22 -16.14 25.70 -8.05
C GLU A 22 -15.68 24.25 -8.17
N THR A 23 -15.58 23.77 -9.40
CA THR A 23 -15.11 22.43 -9.73
C THR A 23 -13.68 22.51 -10.26
N ARG A 24 -12.89 21.49 -9.91
CA ARG A 24 -11.53 21.30 -10.39
C ARG A 24 -11.44 20.02 -11.18
N VAL A 25 -10.81 20.10 -12.35
CA VAL A 25 -10.33 18.93 -13.09
C VAL A 25 -8.99 18.50 -12.50
N ASN A 26 -8.90 17.23 -12.14
CA ASN A 26 -7.71 16.60 -11.60
C ASN A 26 -7.25 15.50 -12.55
N GLU A 27 -5.94 15.34 -12.70
CA GLU A 27 -5.31 14.31 -13.51
C GLU A 27 -4.72 13.20 -12.64
N VAL A 28 -4.91 11.97 -13.05
CA VAL A 28 -4.25 10.80 -12.47
C VAL A 28 -3.55 10.09 -13.62
N GLN A 29 -2.25 9.92 -13.47
CA GLN A 29 -1.45 9.16 -14.41
C GLN A 29 -0.45 8.29 -13.66
N GLY A 30 0.19 7.39 -14.38
CA GLY A 30 1.21 6.55 -13.77
C GLY A 30 1.43 5.23 -14.48
N PHE A 31 2.04 4.29 -13.76
CA PHE A 31 2.33 2.95 -14.25
C PHE A 31 1.79 1.88 -13.29
N VAL A 32 1.23 0.83 -13.85
CA VAL A 32 0.74 -0.34 -13.10
C VAL A 32 1.42 -1.64 -13.54
N TYR A 33 1.70 -2.49 -12.57
CA TYR A 33 2.42 -3.74 -12.77
C TYR A 33 1.72 -4.90 -12.06
N SER A 34 1.78 -6.11 -12.62
CA SER A 34 1.23 -7.31 -11.98
C SER A 34 2.12 -7.78 -10.83
N ASP A 35 3.42 -7.57 -10.96
CA ASP A 35 4.48 -7.84 -9.98
C ASP A 35 5.53 -6.72 -10.03
N CYS A 36 6.69 -6.88 -9.41
CA CYS A 36 7.73 -5.83 -9.38
C CYS A 36 8.40 -5.52 -10.73
N SER A 37 8.08 -6.23 -11.81
CA SER A 37 8.76 -6.16 -13.11
C SER A 37 7.83 -6.20 -14.32
N THR A 38 6.66 -6.83 -14.20
CA THR A 38 5.78 -7.10 -15.33
C THR A 38 4.69 -6.03 -15.44
N PRO A 39 4.68 -5.19 -16.49
CA PRO A 39 3.64 -4.19 -16.67
C PRO A 39 2.28 -4.85 -16.96
N ILE A 40 1.20 -4.24 -16.47
CA ILE A 40 -0.16 -4.66 -16.82
C ILE A 40 -0.56 -3.94 -18.09
N ALA A 41 -0.44 -4.62 -19.23
CA ALA A 41 -0.74 -4.03 -20.54
C ALA A 41 -2.20 -4.23 -20.98
N ASN A 42 -2.72 -3.28 -21.76
CA ASN A 42 -4.03 -3.35 -22.44
C ASN A 42 -5.18 -3.71 -21.50
N THR A 43 -5.15 -3.21 -20.26
CA THR A 43 -6.11 -3.55 -19.22
C THR A 43 -6.76 -2.29 -18.68
N GLU A 44 -8.07 -2.33 -18.44
CA GLU A 44 -8.77 -1.20 -17.84
C GLU A 44 -8.36 -1.03 -16.38
N VAL A 45 -7.93 0.19 -16.04
CA VAL A 45 -7.70 0.66 -14.69
C VAL A 45 -8.68 1.77 -14.37
N ALA A 46 -9.14 1.81 -13.13
CA ALA A 46 -10.18 2.74 -12.73
C ALA A 46 -9.97 3.29 -11.32
N PHE A 47 -10.46 4.50 -11.08
CA PHE A 47 -10.62 5.06 -9.74
C PHE A 47 -12.00 4.71 -9.19
N LYS A 48 -12.00 3.79 -8.23
CA LYS A 48 -13.18 3.37 -7.49
C LYS A 48 -13.28 4.16 -6.19
N ILE A 49 -14.31 4.98 -6.04
CA ILE A 49 -14.59 5.66 -4.78
C ILE A 49 -15.21 4.66 -3.82
N ASN A 50 -14.64 4.54 -2.62
CA ASN A 50 -15.26 3.78 -1.54
C ASN A 50 -16.28 4.67 -0.82
N PRO A 51 -17.44 4.13 -0.41
CA PRO A 51 -18.42 4.90 0.35
C PRO A 51 -17.80 5.36 1.68
N GLY A 52 -17.71 6.68 1.83
CA GLY A 52 -17.25 7.39 3.03
C GLY A 52 -18.29 8.43 3.44
N GLN A 53 -17.94 9.43 4.24
CA GLN A 53 -18.93 10.43 4.68
C GLN A 53 -19.53 11.27 3.52
N SER A 54 -18.84 11.40 2.39
CA SER A 54 -19.26 12.24 1.26
C SER A 54 -19.87 11.47 0.09
N PHE A 55 -19.82 10.14 0.07
CA PHE A 55 -20.33 9.31 -1.01
C PHE A 55 -21.14 8.14 -0.44
N SER A 56 -22.38 7.97 -0.89
CA SER A 56 -23.31 6.95 -0.40
C SER A 56 -23.17 5.59 -1.10
N GLU A 57 -22.52 5.55 -2.27
CA GLU A 57 -22.39 4.36 -3.10
C GLU A 57 -20.97 4.24 -3.67
N THR A 58 -20.61 3.01 -4.07
CA THR A 58 -19.37 2.77 -4.82
C THR A 58 -19.53 3.30 -6.23
N ILE A 59 -18.65 4.19 -6.66
CA ILE A 59 -18.73 4.83 -7.98
C ILE A 59 -17.36 4.71 -8.65
N ILE A 60 -17.36 4.32 -9.93
CA ILE A 60 -16.18 4.47 -10.79
C ILE A 60 -16.16 5.92 -11.28
N MET A 61 -15.16 6.68 -10.85
CA MET A 61 -15.07 8.10 -11.12
C MET A 61 -14.46 8.39 -12.49
N ALA A 62 -13.45 7.61 -12.87
CA ALA A 62 -12.75 7.68 -14.14
C ALA A 62 -12.02 6.36 -14.37
N SER A 63 -11.79 6.03 -15.64
CA SER A 63 -10.99 4.88 -16.05
C SER A 63 -10.18 5.19 -17.32
N ASP A 64 -9.18 4.36 -17.56
CA ASP A 64 -8.37 4.33 -18.78
C ASP A 64 -7.91 2.90 -19.08
N VAL A 65 -7.48 2.64 -20.30
CA VAL A 65 -6.87 1.36 -20.69
C VAL A 65 -5.36 1.53 -20.80
N THR A 66 -4.63 0.70 -20.05
CA THR A 66 -3.17 0.81 -20.01
C THR A 66 -2.50 0.52 -21.36
N ASP A 67 -1.39 1.19 -21.64
CA ASP A 67 -0.55 0.89 -22.80
C ASP A 67 0.30 -0.38 -22.60
N GLN A 68 1.19 -0.69 -23.55
CA GLN A 68 2.08 -1.88 -23.47
C GLN A 68 3.08 -1.84 -22.30
N ASN A 69 3.37 -0.65 -21.77
CA ASN A 69 4.27 -0.44 -20.64
C ASN A 69 3.50 -0.33 -19.31
N GLY A 70 2.18 -0.53 -19.32
CA GLY A 70 1.33 -0.35 -18.15
C GLY A 70 1.06 1.10 -17.79
N TYR A 71 1.37 2.05 -18.67
CA TYR A 71 1.06 3.47 -18.47
C TYR A 71 -0.44 3.72 -18.61
N PHE A 72 -0.99 4.58 -17.75
CA PHE A 72 -2.36 5.04 -17.83
C PHE A 72 -2.44 6.54 -17.55
N ARG A 73 -3.51 7.18 -18.05
CA ARG A 73 -3.84 8.58 -17.76
C ARG A 73 -5.34 8.85 -17.92
N PHE A 74 -5.97 9.31 -16.86
CA PHE A 74 -7.35 9.81 -16.90
C PHE A 74 -7.51 11.08 -16.07
N THR A 75 -8.59 11.81 -16.35
CA THR A 75 -8.98 13.00 -15.60
C THR A 75 -10.34 12.81 -14.95
N TYR A 76 -10.54 13.43 -13.78
CA TYR A 76 -11.85 13.50 -13.13
C TYR A 76 -12.13 14.92 -12.65
N GLU A 77 -13.40 15.32 -12.65
CA GLU A 77 -13.85 16.61 -12.15
C GLU A 77 -14.54 16.43 -10.80
N LEU A 78 -14.19 17.27 -9.84
CA LEU A 78 -14.79 17.25 -8.50
C LEU A 78 -14.90 18.67 -7.95
N GLU A 79 -15.95 18.98 -7.21
CA GLU A 79 -16.07 20.24 -6.48
C GLU A 79 -14.88 20.41 -5.51
N GLU A 80 -14.34 21.63 -5.42
CA GLU A 80 -13.14 21.90 -4.63
C GLU A 80 -13.30 21.61 -3.13
N VAL A 81 -14.53 21.70 -2.63
CA VAL A 81 -14.86 21.43 -1.22
C VAL A 81 -14.99 19.94 -0.91
N LYS A 82 -15.21 19.10 -1.93
CA LYS A 82 -15.40 17.66 -1.76
C LYS A 82 -14.03 17.01 -1.54
N LYS A 83 -13.99 16.19 -0.50
CA LYS A 83 -12.82 15.40 -0.11
C LYS A 83 -13.23 13.94 -0.06
N GLY A 84 -12.25 13.06 -0.24
CA GLY A 84 -12.50 11.64 -0.20
C GLY A 84 -11.26 10.85 -0.54
N ARG A 85 -11.46 9.55 -0.68
CA ARG A 85 -10.43 8.62 -1.11
C ARG A 85 -11.00 7.68 -2.15
N ALA A 86 -10.19 7.35 -3.13
CA ALA A 86 -10.48 6.32 -4.13
C ALA A 86 -9.39 5.25 -4.09
N ASP A 87 -9.76 4.06 -4.53
CA ASP A 87 -8.82 3.00 -4.81
C ASP A 87 -8.53 2.99 -6.31
N LEU A 88 -7.26 2.86 -6.68
CA LEU A 88 -6.89 2.47 -8.04
C LEU A 88 -7.10 0.97 -8.16
N ILE A 89 -7.94 0.54 -9.10
CA ILE A 89 -8.28 -0.86 -9.33
C ILE A 89 -7.92 -1.28 -10.75
N VAL A 90 -7.63 -2.56 -10.94
CA VAL A 90 -7.72 -3.23 -12.24
C VAL A 90 -9.13 -3.79 -12.39
N VAL A 91 -9.78 -3.52 -13.51
CA VAL A 91 -11.08 -4.10 -13.87
C VAL A 91 -10.86 -5.41 -14.63
N ARG A 92 -11.59 -6.46 -14.24
CA ARG A 92 -11.64 -7.76 -14.89
C ARG A 92 -13.05 -8.02 -15.41
N GLU A 93 -13.24 -9.06 -16.22
CA GLU A 93 -14.54 -9.39 -16.82
C GLU A 93 -15.69 -9.52 -15.80
N SER A 94 -15.41 -9.97 -14.58
CA SER A 94 -16.43 -10.20 -13.53
C SER A 94 -16.04 -9.71 -12.14
N SER A 95 -14.90 -9.02 -12.01
CA SER A 95 -14.38 -8.59 -10.71
C SER A 95 -13.44 -7.39 -10.86
N TYR A 96 -12.89 -6.93 -9.74
CA TYR A 96 -11.80 -5.98 -9.72
C TYR A 96 -10.78 -6.39 -8.67
N GLU A 97 -9.54 -5.96 -8.89
CA GLU A 97 -8.43 -6.14 -7.96
C GLU A 97 -7.87 -4.77 -7.59
N THR A 98 -7.68 -4.50 -6.30
CA THR A 98 -7.13 -3.20 -5.86
C THR A 98 -5.63 -3.15 -6.05
N ILE A 99 -5.16 -2.16 -6.81
CA ILE A 99 -3.74 -1.87 -7.05
C ILE A 99 -3.20 -0.92 -5.99
N ILE A 100 -3.93 0.16 -5.69
CA ILE A 100 -3.54 1.15 -4.68
C ILE A 100 -4.77 1.53 -3.88
N GLU A 101 -4.72 1.38 -2.56
CA GLU A 101 -5.80 1.78 -1.67
C GLU A 101 -5.69 3.24 -1.25
N ALA A 102 -6.85 3.87 -1.07
CA ALA A 102 -7.02 5.06 -0.26
C ALA A 102 -6.31 6.32 -0.80
N VAL A 103 -6.20 6.45 -2.13
CA VAL A 103 -5.63 7.61 -2.85
C VAL A 103 -6.50 8.85 -2.61
N PRO A 104 -5.96 9.95 -2.08
CA PRO A 104 -6.76 11.15 -1.80
C PRO A 104 -7.33 11.80 -3.06
N LEU A 105 -8.62 12.15 -3.06
CA LEU A 105 -9.25 12.87 -4.16
C LEU A 105 -8.96 14.38 -4.14
N ASN A 106 -9.33 15.06 -5.22
CA ASN A 106 -9.24 16.50 -5.44
C ASN A 106 -7.79 17.05 -5.51
N LYS A 107 -6.91 16.24 -6.09
CA LYS A 107 -5.55 16.64 -6.48
C LYS A 107 -5.07 15.76 -7.62
N ASP A 108 -4.07 16.26 -8.33
CA ASP A 108 -3.36 15.50 -9.35
C ASP A 108 -2.46 14.44 -8.71
N HIS A 109 -2.25 13.32 -9.41
CA HIS A 109 -1.38 12.24 -8.97
C HIS A 109 -0.54 11.66 -10.10
N ASP A 110 0.70 11.32 -9.74
CA ASP A 110 1.57 10.43 -10.50
C ASP A 110 1.78 9.16 -9.65
N LEU A 111 1.23 8.04 -10.10
CA LEU A 111 1.12 6.81 -9.34
C LEU A 111 2.02 5.71 -9.88
N LYS A 112 2.56 4.90 -8.97
CA LYS A 112 3.18 3.62 -9.32
C LYS A 112 2.54 2.53 -8.48
N GLY A 113 1.85 1.60 -9.13
CA GLY A 113 1.05 0.57 -8.47
C GLY A 113 1.45 -0.84 -8.88
N PHE A 114 1.29 -1.79 -7.96
CA PHE A 114 1.64 -3.21 -8.17
C PHE A 114 0.50 -4.08 -7.66
N LEU A 115 0.01 -5.07 -8.41
CA LEU A 115 -0.96 -6.04 -7.85
C LEU A 115 -0.28 -6.92 -6.80
N ILE A 116 0.88 -7.48 -7.15
CA ILE A 116 1.74 -8.22 -6.23
C ILE A 116 2.90 -7.31 -5.85
N ASN A 117 2.75 -6.62 -4.73
CA ASN A 117 3.81 -5.81 -4.17
C ASN A 117 4.61 -6.60 -3.15
N GLN A 118 5.80 -7.01 -3.54
CA GLN A 118 6.69 -7.82 -2.73
C GLN A 118 8.02 -7.12 -2.53
N SER A 119 8.67 -7.38 -1.41
CA SER A 119 10.04 -6.95 -1.16
C SER A 119 10.89 -8.17 -0.86
N ASP A 120 12.09 -8.15 -1.44
CA ASP A 120 13.14 -9.14 -1.19
C ASP A 120 13.93 -8.68 0.03
N VAL A 121 13.87 -9.45 1.11
CA VAL A 121 14.60 -9.17 2.34
C VAL A 121 15.66 -10.26 2.52
N ILE A 122 16.91 -9.89 2.32
CA ILE A 122 18.05 -10.79 2.53
C ILE A 122 18.45 -10.73 4.00
N PHE A 123 18.55 -11.89 4.63
CA PHE A 123 19.01 -12.00 6.00
C PHE A 123 20.38 -12.68 6.06
N THR A 124 21.27 -12.09 6.82
CA THR A 124 22.62 -12.57 7.07
C THR A 124 22.74 -12.92 8.55
N LEU A 125 23.03 -14.17 8.87
CA LEU A 125 23.30 -14.56 10.26
C LEU A 125 24.68 -14.06 10.69
N THR A 126 24.76 -13.44 11.86
CA THR A 126 25.98 -12.91 12.47
C THR A 126 26.00 -13.26 13.96
N GLY A 127 27.17 -13.49 14.54
CA GLY A 127 27.29 -13.84 15.95
C GLY A 127 28.45 -14.79 16.23
N PRO A 128 28.76 -15.04 17.52
CA PRO A 128 29.84 -15.94 17.92
C PRO A 128 29.49 -17.43 17.77
N ARG A 129 28.20 -17.76 17.63
CA ARG A 129 27.73 -19.15 17.53
C ARG A 129 28.20 -19.83 16.25
N VAL A 130 28.85 -20.99 16.40
CA VAL A 130 29.27 -21.84 15.28
C VAL A 130 28.14 -22.82 14.95
N TYR A 131 27.49 -22.63 13.81
CA TYR A 131 26.37 -23.48 13.39
C TYR A 131 26.83 -24.85 12.89
N GLN A 132 26.12 -25.89 13.31
CA GLN A 132 26.26 -27.25 12.79
C GLN A 132 25.35 -27.44 11.58
N ALA A 133 25.70 -28.38 10.69
CA ALA A 133 24.87 -28.72 9.53
C ALA A 133 23.47 -29.29 9.88
N THR A 134 23.26 -29.65 11.15
CA THR A 134 21.98 -30.12 11.71
C THR A 134 21.16 -29.00 12.35
N ASP A 135 21.74 -27.81 12.53
CA ASP A 135 21.01 -26.70 13.10
C ASP A 135 19.93 -26.23 12.13
N THR A 136 18.75 -25.93 12.68
CA THR A 136 17.60 -25.51 11.89
C THR A 136 17.18 -24.12 12.34
N LEU A 137 17.27 -23.15 11.42
CA LEU A 137 16.74 -21.81 11.62
C LEU A 137 15.24 -21.84 11.33
N PHE A 138 14.47 -21.32 12.28
CA PHE A 138 13.07 -21.00 12.08
C PHE A 138 12.95 -19.48 12.04
N TYR A 139 12.09 -18.97 11.16
CA TYR A 139 11.79 -17.55 11.09
C TYR A 139 10.33 -17.30 10.72
N GLY A 140 9.82 -16.14 11.09
CA GLY A 140 8.46 -15.75 10.80
C GLY A 140 8.30 -14.25 10.73
N ILE A 141 7.21 -13.84 10.09
CA ILE A 141 6.84 -12.43 9.94
C ILE A 141 5.57 -12.20 10.74
N GLN A 142 5.50 -11.11 11.52
CA GLN A 142 4.32 -10.77 12.28
C GLN A 142 3.09 -10.64 11.35
N GLY A 143 2.07 -11.45 11.61
CA GLY A 143 0.85 -11.51 10.79
C GLY A 143 1.04 -12.20 9.43
N GLY A 144 2.12 -12.96 9.24
CA GLY A 144 2.43 -13.72 8.04
C GLY A 144 2.73 -15.19 8.31
N GLU A 145 3.37 -15.84 7.34
CA GLU A 145 3.76 -17.25 7.40
C GLU A 145 5.04 -17.46 8.22
N GLU A 146 5.20 -18.68 8.71
CA GLU A 146 6.39 -19.18 9.40
C GLU A 146 7.11 -20.15 8.49
N TYR A 147 8.44 -20.15 8.58
CA TYR A 147 9.31 -20.86 7.66
C TYR A 147 10.39 -21.63 8.42
N LEU A 148 10.91 -22.65 7.74
CA LEU A 148 11.92 -23.57 8.24
C LEU A 148 13.07 -23.64 7.26
N TRP A 149 14.29 -23.48 7.76
CA TRP A 149 15.50 -23.63 6.98
C TRP A 149 16.56 -24.43 7.72
N VAL A 150 17.10 -25.48 7.09
CA VAL A 150 18.23 -26.24 7.63
C VAL A 150 19.52 -25.54 7.23
N GLN A 151 20.29 -25.05 8.21
CA GLN A 151 21.53 -24.30 7.97
C GLN A 151 22.62 -25.26 7.47
N PRO A 152 23.15 -25.11 6.23
CA PRO A 152 24.39 -25.79 5.86
C PRO A 152 25.57 -25.15 6.60
N SER A 153 26.63 -25.92 6.85
CA SER A 153 27.81 -25.54 7.67
C SER A 153 28.69 -24.39 7.12
N THR A 154 28.16 -23.54 6.25
CA THR A 154 28.89 -22.47 5.57
C THR A 154 28.01 -21.22 5.43
N GLY A 155 27.70 -20.55 6.55
CA GLY A 155 27.30 -19.14 6.62
C GLY A 155 26.40 -18.62 5.49
N ALA A 156 25.38 -19.41 5.09
CA ALA A 156 24.60 -19.10 3.90
C ALA A 156 23.65 -17.94 4.17
N MET A 157 23.69 -16.95 3.28
CA MET A 157 22.73 -15.85 3.19
C MET A 157 21.39 -16.45 2.74
N ASP A 158 20.31 -16.17 3.45
CA ASP A 158 18.96 -16.58 3.03
C ASP A 158 18.17 -15.35 2.57
N THR A 159 17.29 -15.53 1.58
CA THR A 159 16.43 -14.48 1.04
C THR A 159 14.99 -14.77 1.43
N ILE A 160 14.45 -13.96 2.33
CA ILE A 160 13.07 -14.04 2.79
C ILE A 160 12.22 -13.06 1.98
N TYR A 161 11.16 -13.58 1.37
CA TYR A 161 10.20 -12.77 0.63
C TYR A 161 9.06 -12.29 1.55
N SER A 162 8.69 -11.01 1.46
CA SER A 162 7.53 -10.48 2.18
C SER A 162 6.60 -9.73 1.24
N ARG A 163 5.30 -10.03 1.32
CA ARG A 163 4.26 -9.26 0.63
C ARG A 163 3.90 -8.02 1.43
N ILE A 164 3.88 -6.88 0.76
CA ILE A 164 3.54 -5.58 1.32
C ILE A 164 2.21 -5.16 0.74
N GLY A 165 1.30 -4.69 1.59
CA GLY A 165 0.01 -4.16 1.11
C GLY A 165 0.21 -2.85 0.35
N ASN A 166 -0.58 -2.63 -0.70
CA ASN A 166 -0.49 -1.46 -1.56
C ASN A 166 -1.34 -0.28 -1.11
N ARG A 167 -1.05 0.27 0.05
CA ARG A 167 -1.71 1.50 0.47
C ARG A 167 -0.94 2.72 -0.04
N PHE A 168 -1.65 3.78 -0.47
CA PHE A 168 -1.03 5.02 -0.94
C PHE A 168 -0.01 5.54 0.09
N GLU A 169 1.23 5.78 -0.36
CA GLU A 169 2.38 6.19 0.48
C GLU A 169 2.75 5.22 1.63
N ALA A 170 2.27 3.97 1.60
CA ALA A 170 2.50 3.05 2.70
C ALA A 170 3.93 2.49 2.69
N ASN A 171 4.74 3.01 3.62
CA ASN A 171 5.82 2.24 4.19
C ASN A 171 5.23 1.35 5.31
N GLN A 172 5.47 0.04 5.24
CA GLN A 172 4.97 -0.87 6.27
C GLN A 172 6.10 -1.28 7.20
N TRP A 173 5.90 -1.09 8.49
CA TRP A 173 6.72 -1.71 9.52
C TRP A 173 6.32 -3.18 9.62
N LYS A 174 7.29 -4.07 9.49
CA LYS A 174 7.14 -5.50 9.75
C LYS A 174 8.14 -5.93 10.80
N THR A 175 7.68 -6.75 11.73
CA THR A 175 8.54 -7.39 12.72
C THR A 175 8.84 -8.80 12.25
N PHE A 176 10.12 -9.11 12.08
CA PHE A 176 10.64 -10.44 11.81
C PHE A 176 11.13 -11.04 13.12
N TYR A 177 10.86 -12.31 13.35
CA TYR A 177 11.32 -13.05 14.52
C TYR A 177 11.91 -14.37 14.08
N TYR A 178 12.92 -14.85 14.80
CA TYR A 178 13.72 -16.00 14.37
C TYR A 178 14.35 -16.73 15.56
N GLY A 179 14.76 -17.97 15.36
CA GLY A 179 15.45 -18.75 16.38
C GLY A 179 16.05 -20.04 15.83
N ILE A 180 17.10 -20.56 16.47
CA ILE A 180 17.67 -21.86 16.13
C ILE A 180 16.94 -22.93 16.93
N GLY A 181 16.23 -23.81 16.24
CA GLY A 181 15.32 -24.77 16.84
C GLY A 181 13.96 -24.16 17.21
N SER A 182 12.99 -25.04 17.39
CA SER A 182 11.60 -24.65 17.65
C SER A 182 11.40 -23.93 18.98
N THR A 183 12.24 -24.21 19.99
CA THR A 183 12.14 -23.58 21.32
C THR A 183 12.53 -22.10 21.29
N GLU A 184 13.69 -21.75 20.73
CA GLU A 184 14.13 -20.34 20.61
C GLU A 184 13.16 -19.55 19.72
N PHE A 185 12.65 -20.19 18.67
CA PHE A 185 11.66 -19.59 17.79
C PHE A 185 10.34 -19.27 18.49
N ALA A 186 9.81 -20.21 19.27
CA ALA A 186 8.58 -19.99 20.04
C ALA A 186 8.75 -18.84 21.04
N LEU A 187 9.88 -18.78 21.75
CA LEU A 187 10.19 -17.68 22.67
C LEU A 187 10.27 -16.33 21.94
N SER A 188 10.91 -16.30 20.77
CA SER A 188 11.01 -15.09 19.94
C SER A 188 9.66 -14.63 19.39
N LYS A 189 8.76 -15.56 19.07
CA LYS A 189 7.38 -15.26 18.66
C LYS A 189 6.55 -14.69 19.81
N GLU A 190 6.61 -15.29 20.99
CA GLU A 190 5.90 -14.80 22.19
C GLU A 190 6.39 -13.42 22.62
N ALA A 191 7.68 -13.14 22.38
CA ALA A 191 8.32 -11.87 22.71
C ALA A 191 7.92 -10.67 21.84
N LEU A 192 7.23 -10.86 20.72
CA LEU A 192 6.92 -9.78 19.75
C LEU A 192 6.17 -8.58 20.35
N GLY A 193 5.47 -8.75 21.47
CA GLY A 193 4.77 -7.68 22.18
C GLY A 193 5.54 -7.06 23.35
N ILE A 194 6.76 -7.52 23.64
CA ILE A 194 7.53 -7.15 24.83
C ILE A 194 8.67 -6.22 24.41
N LYS A 195 8.53 -4.93 24.75
CA LYS A 195 9.41 -3.84 24.30
C LYS A 195 10.91 -4.02 24.65
N ASP A 196 11.20 -4.77 25.72
CA ASP A 196 12.56 -4.98 26.24
C ASP A 196 12.99 -6.45 26.17
N SER A 197 12.44 -7.21 25.22
CA SER A 197 12.80 -8.63 25.08
C SER A 197 14.22 -8.80 24.55
N SER A 198 14.98 -9.70 25.16
CA SER A 198 16.29 -10.17 24.68
C SER A 198 16.18 -11.21 23.56
N TYR A 199 14.96 -11.62 23.20
CA TYR A 199 14.74 -12.65 22.18
C TYR A 199 14.82 -12.06 20.76
N ASN A 200 15.16 -12.92 19.81
CA ASN A 200 15.57 -12.56 18.46
C ASN A 200 14.40 -12.06 17.59
N HIS A 201 14.25 -10.74 17.53
CA HIS A 201 13.33 -10.07 16.62
C HIS A 201 13.91 -8.76 16.07
N VAL A 202 13.50 -8.37 14.87
CA VAL A 202 13.93 -7.15 14.19
C VAL A 202 12.73 -6.49 13.51
N SER A 203 12.50 -5.22 13.85
CA SER A 203 11.45 -4.41 13.22
C SER A 203 12.04 -3.57 12.11
N LEU A 204 11.51 -3.75 10.91
CA LEU A 204 12.06 -3.18 9.69
C LEU A 204 10.98 -2.48 8.90
N GLN A 205 11.34 -1.34 8.33
CA GLN A 205 10.51 -0.68 7.35
C GLN A 205 10.83 -1.27 5.98
N ILE A 206 9.83 -1.90 5.36
CA ILE A 206 9.96 -2.52 4.05
C ILE A 206 9.20 -1.69 3.01
N PHE A 207 9.86 -1.50 1.86
CA PHE A 207 9.32 -0.77 0.71
C PHE A 207 9.18 -1.76 -0.43
N GLY A 208 7.94 -1.99 -0.86
CA GLY A 208 7.66 -2.99 -1.88
C GLY A 208 8.14 -2.57 -3.25
N CYS A 209 8.61 -3.53 -4.05
CA CYS A 209 9.14 -3.39 -5.41
C CYS A 209 10.15 -2.24 -5.62
N SER A 210 10.77 -1.73 -4.55
CA SER A 210 11.62 -0.52 -4.59
C SER A 210 13.03 -0.75 -4.09
N ASP A 211 13.32 -1.79 -3.32
CA ASP A 211 14.69 -2.16 -2.91
C ASP A 211 14.77 -3.60 -2.39
N THR A 212 15.90 -4.27 -2.66
CA THR A 212 16.37 -5.40 -1.85
C THR A 212 17.10 -4.85 -0.63
N LYS A 213 16.75 -5.32 0.57
CA LYS A 213 17.46 -4.92 1.79
C LYS A 213 18.17 -6.12 2.40
N THR A 214 19.39 -5.91 2.88
CA THR A 214 20.15 -6.92 3.63
C THR A 214 20.15 -6.55 5.11
N PHE A 215 19.82 -7.51 5.97
CA PHE A 215 19.79 -7.33 7.41
C PHE A 215 20.62 -8.39 8.11
N ASN A 216 21.38 -7.96 9.11
CA ASN A 216 22.13 -8.88 9.96
C ASN A 216 21.25 -9.33 11.11
N LEU A 217 20.99 -10.64 11.18
CA LEU A 217 20.37 -11.29 12.31
C LEU A 217 21.48 -11.70 13.27
N TYR A 218 21.43 -11.19 14.50
CA TYR A 218 22.44 -11.48 15.50
C TYR A 218 21.99 -12.66 16.37
N ILE A 219 22.81 -13.69 16.49
CA ILE A 219 22.53 -14.87 17.32
C ILE A 219 23.72 -15.10 18.24
N GLU A 220 23.46 -15.05 19.55
CA GLU A 220 24.43 -15.39 20.61
C GLU A 220 24.71 -16.90 20.69
#